data_AF-A0A843DES8-F1
#
_entry.id   AF-A0A843DES8-F1
#
_cell.length_a   1.000
_cell.length_b   1.000
_cell.length_c   1.000
_cell.angle_alpha   90.00
_cell.angle_beta   90.00
_cell.angle_gamma   90.00
#
_symmetry.space_group_name_H-M   'P 1'
#
loop_
_entity.id
_entity.type
_entity.pdbx_description
1 polymer ?
#
loop_
_entity_poly.entity_id
_entity_poly.type
_entity_poly.pdbx_seq_one_letter_code
_entity_poly.pdbx_strand_id
1 'polypeptide(L)'
;MITVTVFSCPHCGASVEIQEGVGTRDILEDVFYWDGEEPPILQEYVRSAVFHKAASLIESGWIPKEGFGYRRHFCPICKTVESRFHFRLEKDGKSWFPTFKCGKCQSHLVPITGNHPPGSLRRRKEEECSRYIRCTHCGELIDIQKE
;
A
#
# COMPACT_ATOMS: atom_id res chain seq x y z
N MET A 1 12.89 -6.53 2.57
CA MET A 1 13.47 -5.40 3.33
C MET A 1 12.54 -4.22 3.18
N ILE A 2 12.07 -3.64 4.29
CA ILE A 2 11.29 -2.40 4.29
C ILE A 2 12.27 -1.24 4.18
N THR A 3 12.04 -0.37 3.20
CA THR A 3 12.68 0.93 3.10
C THR A 3 11.68 1.97 3.61
N VAL A 4 12.14 2.81 4.53
CA VAL A 4 11.37 3.95 5.04
C VAL A 4 12.04 5.22 4.56
N THR A 5 11.33 6.01 3.77
CA THR A 5 11.76 7.36 3.37
C THR A 5 10.98 8.37 4.21
N VAL A 6 11.69 9.31 4.84
CA VAL A 6 11.12 10.30 5.73
C VAL A 6 11.20 11.67 5.09
N PHE A 7 10.07 12.36 5.02
CA PHE A 7 9.97 13.70 4.49
C PHE A 7 9.49 14.66 5.58
N SER A 8 10.16 15.80 5.74
CA SER A 8 9.71 16.84 6.67
C SER A 8 8.71 17.77 5.99
N CYS A 9 7.59 18.02 6.65
CA CYS A 9 6.62 19.02 6.20
C CYS A 9 7.21 20.43 6.33
N PRO A 10 7.34 21.21 5.25
CA PRO A 10 7.91 22.55 5.33
C PRO A 10 7.00 23.53 6.10
N HIS A 11 5.72 23.21 6.24
CA HIS A 11 4.74 24.06 6.91
C HIS A 11 4.67 23.85 8.43
N CYS A 12 4.67 22.59 8.90
CA CYS A 12 4.50 22.29 10.33
C CYS A 12 5.65 21.49 10.96
N GLY A 13 6.73 21.22 10.22
CA GLY A 13 7.91 20.47 10.69
C GLY A 13 7.67 18.97 10.94
N ALA A 14 6.42 18.50 10.92
CA ALA A 14 6.10 17.11 11.14
C ALA A 14 6.69 16.19 10.06
N SER A 15 7.19 15.03 10.49
CA SER A 15 7.71 14.00 9.60
C SER A 15 6.58 13.16 9.00
N VAL A 16 6.71 12.83 7.72
CA VAL A 16 5.83 11.93 6.99
C VAL A 16 6.65 10.79 6.44
N GLU A 17 6.25 9.57 6.77
CA GLU A 17 6.97 8.36 6.38
C GLU A 17 6.29 7.67 5.19
N ILE A 18 7.09 7.26 4.22
CA ILE A 18 6.69 6.37 3.13
C ILE A 18 7.43 5.05 3.30
N GLN A 19 6.66 3.98 3.49
CA GLN A 19 7.18 2.62 3.60
C GLN A 19 7.04 1.90 2.25
N GLU A 20 8.08 1.22 1.81
CA GLU A 20 8.08 0.33 0.64
C GLU A 20 8.81 -0.97 0.94
N GLY A 21 8.32 -2.09 0.40
CA GLY A 21 8.90 -3.41 0.57
C GLY A 21 8.21 -4.27 1.63
N VAL A 22 8.82 -5.40 1.95
CA VAL A 22 8.29 -6.40 2.89
C VAL A 22 9.24 -6.54 4.09
N GLY A 23 8.71 -6.78 5.29
CA GLY A 23 9.52 -7.03 6.48
C GLY A 23 10.49 -8.19 6.22
N THR A 24 11.72 -8.07 6.69
CA THR A 24 12.77 -9.08 6.40
C THR A 24 12.50 -10.44 7.05
N ARG A 25 11.51 -10.52 7.95
CA ARG A 25 11.06 -11.74 8.61
C ARG A 25 9.66 -12.17 8.19
N ASP A 26 9.00 -11.40 7.34
CA ASP A 26 7.62 -11.66 6.95
C ASP A 26 7.61 -12.82 5.95
N ILE A 27 7.37 -14.03 6.45
CA ILE A 27 7.06 -15.21 5.64
C ILE A 27 5.55 -15.31 5.41
N LEU A 28 5.16 -15.95 4.32
CA LEU A 28 3.77 -16.01 3.88
C LEU A 28 2.86 -16.65 4.94
N GLU A 29 3.37 -17.66 5.62
CA GLU A 29 2.71 -18.37 6.72
C GLU A 29 2.27 -17.39 7.83
N ASP A 30 3.22 -16.71 8.47
CA ASP A 30 2.98 -15.81 9.61
C ASP A 30 2.10 -14.61 9.22
N VAL A 31 2.27 -14.11 8.00
CA VAL A 31 1.49 -12.95 7.55
C VAL A 31 0.03 -13.32 7.34
N PHE A 32 -0.28 -14.47 6.75
CA PHE A 32 -1.63 -14.74 6.26
C PHE A 32 -2.41 -15.79 7.05
N TYR A 33 -1.75 -16.66 7.79
CA TYR A 33 -2.38 -17.79 8.47
C TYR A 33 -2.29 -17.68 9.99
N TRP A 34 -3.30 -18.26 10.64
CA TRP A 34 -3.27 -18.48 12.08
C TRP A 34 -2.30 -19.62 12.40
N ASP A 35 -1.44 -19.41 13.39
CA ASP A 35 -0.57 -20.46 13.94
C ASP A 35 -1.24 -21.24 15.10
N GLY A 36 -2.44 -20.82 15.49
CA GLY A 36 -3.30 -21.47 16.49
C GLY A 36 -3.47 -20.64 17.78
N GLU A 37 -2.46 -19.89 18.18
CA GLU A 37 -2.50 -19.05 19.39
C GLU A 37 -2.54 -17.55 19.03
N GLU A 38 -1.89 -17.15 17.94
CA GLU A 38 -1.80 -15.78 17.50
C GLU A 38 -2.54 -15.54 16.17
N PRO A 39 -3.25 -14.41 16.06
CA PRO A 39 -3.82 -13.99 14.79
C PRO A 39 -2.72 -13.62 13.78
N PRO A 40 -2.97 -13.82 12.47
CA PRO A 40 -2.02 -13.50 11.41
C PRO A 40 -1.60 -12.03 11.42
N ILE A 41 -0.32 -11.77 11.17
CA ILE A 41 0.28 -10.43 11.22
C ILE A 41 -0.40 -9.47 10.23
N LEU A 42 -1.03 -9.98 9.16
CA LEU A 42 -1.80 -9.16 8.21
C LEU A 42 -2.77 -8.20 8.88
N GLN A 43 -3.38 -8.57 10.02
CA GLN A 43 -4.31 -7.68 10.74
C GLN A 43 -3.66 -6.36 11.19
N GLU A 44 -2.34 -6.34 11.40
CA GLU A 44 -1.58 -5.17 11.81
C GLU A 44 -1.26 -4.26 10.61
N TYR A 45 -1.21 -4.84 9.41
CA TYR A 45 -0.79 -4.14 8.19
C TYR A 45 -1.96 -3.55 7.39
N VAL A 46 -3.18 -4.08 7.59
CA VAL A 46 -4.37 -3.63 6.85
C VAL A 46 -5.54 -3.31 7.76
N ARG A 47 -6.46 -2.47 7.26
CA ARG A 47 -7.70 -2.16 7.98
C ARG A 47 -8.55 -3.42 8.15
N SER A 48 -9.32 -3.47 9.24
CA SER A 48 -10.22 -4.57 9.60
C SER A 48 -11.09 -5.08 8.45
N ALA A 49 -11.69 -4.17 7.65
CA ALA A 49 -12.53 -4.57 6.52
C ALA A 49 -11.76 -5.35 5.42
N VAL A 50 -10.51 -4.96 5.14
CA VAL A 50 -9.65 -5.66 4.18
C VAL A 50 -9.20 -6.99 4.77
N PHE A 51 -8.83 -6.99 6.05
CA PHE A 51 -8.44 -8.18 6.80
C PHE A 51 -9.54 -9.24 6.79
N HIS A 52 -10.74 -8.92 7.25
CA HIS A 52 -11.86 -9.87 7.28
C HIS A 52 -12.23 -10.40 5.90
N LYS A 53 -12.12 -9.56 4.86
CA LYS A 53 -12.36 -10.02 3.49
C LYS A 53 -11.29 -11.01 3.04
N ALA A 54 -10.02 -10.75 3.34
CA ALA A 54 -8.92 -11.65 3.01
C ALA A 54 -9.04 -12.97 3.78
N ALA A 55 -9.29 -12.92 5.10
CA ALA A 55 -9.49 -14.10 5.95
C ALA A 55 -10.61 -15.00 5.41
N SER A 56 -11.78 -14.42 5.11
CA SER A 56 -12.90 -15.16 4.52
C SER A 56 -12.57 -15.79 3.16
N LEU A 57 -11.76 -15.13 2.33
CA LEU A 57 -11.29 -15.71 1.07
C LEU A 57 -10.34 -16.89 1.32
N ILE A 58 -9.40 -16.75 2.25
CA ILE A 58 -8.44 -17.80 2.61
C ILE A 58 -9.16 -19.03 3.17
N GLU A 59 -10.11 -18.85 4.10
CA GLU A 59 -10.97 -19.92 4.62
C GLU A 59 -11.76 -20.62 3.51
N SER A 60 -12.16 -19.88 2.47
CA SER A 60 -12.84 -20.45 1.30
C SER A 60 -11.89 -21.12 0.28
N GLY A 61 -10.59 -21.23 0.59
CA GLY A 61 -9.58 -21.90 -0.23
C GLY A 61 -8.82 -21.01 -1.22
N TRP A 62 -8.81 -19.69 -1.02
CA TRP A 62 -7.91 -18.81 -1.77
C TRP A 62 -6.51 -18.82 -1.17
N ILE A 63 -5.49 -18.87 -2.02
CA ILE A 63 -4.10 -19.04 -1.60
C ILE A 63 -3.36 -17.70 -1.74
N PRO A 64 -2.82 -17.11 -0.65
CA PRO A 64 -1.93 -15.97 -0.74
C PRO A 64 -0.68 -16.31 -1.57
N LYS A 65 -0.17 -15.32 -2.30
CA LYS A 65 1.04 -15.49 -3.11
C LYS A 65 2.15 -14.56 -2.68
N GLU A 66 3.36 -15.01 -2.95
CA GLU A 66 4.59 -14.24 -2.82
C GLU A 66 4.55 -12.89 -3.53
N GLY A 67 5.40 -11.97 -3.05
CA GLY A 67 5.51 -10.61 -3.55
C GLY A 67 4.54 -9.62 -2.88
N PHE A 68 4.09 -9.93 -1.68
CA PHE A 68 3.36 -9.01 -0.82
C PHE A 68 4.30 -7.98 -0.16
N GLY A 69 3.74 -6.90 0.40
CA GLY A 69 4.50 -5.87 1.10
C GLY A 69 3.92 -4.47 0.90
N TYR A 70 4.48 -3.50 1.62
CA TYR A 70 4.14 -2.08 1.49
C TYR A 70 4.50 -1.56 0.10
N ARG A 71 3.53 -0.91 -0.54
CA ARG A 71 3.70 -0.25 -1.84
C ARG A 71 3.02 1.10 -1.84
N ARG A 72 3.59 2.03 -2.59
CA ARG A 72 2.97 3.33 -2.85
C ARG A 72 1.68 3.16 -3.67
N HIS A 73 0.64 3.84 -3.23
CA HIS A 73 -0.60 4.00 -3.97
C HIS A 73 -0.92 5.49 -4.09
N PHE A 74 -1.41 5.92 -5.25
CA PHE A 74 -1.81 7.30 -5.46
C PHE A 74 -3.32 7.46 -5.45
N CYS A 75 -3.78 8.60 -4.97
CA CYS A 75 -5.16 9.03 -5.07
C CYS A 75 -5.37 9.84 -6.36
N PRO A 76 -6.22 9.38 -7.30
CA PRO A 76 -6.43 10.09 -8.57
C PRO A 76 -7.13 11.45 -8.41
N ILE A 77 -7.85 11.65 -7.29
CA ILE A 77 -8.58 12.88 -6.97
C ILE A 77 -7.70 13.84 -6.17
N CYS A 78 -7.16 13.39 -5.03
CA CYS A 78 -6.36 14.23 -4.15
C CYS A 78 -4.92 14.46 -4.62
N LYS A 79 -4.44 13.68 -5.60
CA LYS A 79 -3.06 13.70 -6.11
C LYS A 79 -2.00 13.45 -5.04
N THR A 80 -2.33 12.59 -4.07
CA THR A 80 -1.47 12.27 -2.93
C THR A 80 -1.07 10.81 -2.95
N VAL A 81 0.14 10.52 -2.48
CA VAL A 81 0.64 9.16 -2.27
C VAL A 81 0.40 8.70 -0.83
N GLU A 82 0.00 7.44 -0.68
CA GLU A 82 -0.17 6.74 0.59
C GLU A 82 0.54 5.36 0.51
N SER A 83 1.17 4.91 1.60
CA SER A 83 1.68 3.54 1.68
C SER A 83 0.58 2.56 2.13
N ARG A 84 0.45 1.44 1.43
CA ARG A 84 -0.52 0.38 1.73
C ARG A 84 0.10 -1.00 1.53
N PHE A 85 -0.24 -1.93 2.40
CA PHE A 85 0.24 -3.30 2.33
C PHE A 85 -0.46 -4.06 1.20
N HIS A 86 0.23 -4.22 0.07
CA HIS A 86 -0.27 -4.88 -1.13
C HIS A 86 0.00 -6.38 -1.06
N PHE A 87 -0.98 -7.19 -1.44
CA PHE A 87 -0.84 -8.64 -1.56
C PHE A 87 -1.82 -9.19 -2.60
N ARG A 88 -1.68 -10.45 -2.98
CA ARG A 88 -2.63 -11.11 -3.88
C ARG A 88 -3.04 -12.48 -3.35
N LEU A 89 -4.30 -12.82 -3.55
CA LEU A 89 -4.84 -14.16 -3.33
C LEU A 89 -5.23 -14.76 -4.67
N GLU A 90 -5.06 -16.07 -4.86
CA GLU A 90 -5.44 -16.76 -6.08
C GLU A 90 -6.27 -18.02 -5.80
N LYS A 91 -7.27 -18.28 -6.64
CA LYS A 91 -8.09 -19.50 -6.63
C LYS A 91 -8.66 -19.76 -8.02
N ASP A 92 -8.56 -20.99 -8.52
CA ASP A 92 -9.16 -21.42 -9.80
C ASP A 92 -8.88 -20.48 -10.98
N GLY A 93 -7.62 -20.02 -11.11
CA GLY A 93 -7.19 -19.09 -12.15
C GLY A 93 -7.66 -17.64 -11.98
N LYS A 94 -8.33 -17.31 -10.88
CA LYS A 94 -8.73 -15.94 -10.52
C LYS A 94 -7.75 -15.35 -9.52
N SER A 95 -7.51 -14.05 -9.63
CA SER A 95 -6.73 -13.28 -8.67
C SER A 95 -7.61 -12.24 -7.98
N TRP A 96 -7.39 -12.06 -6.69
CA TRP A 96 -7.97 -10.99 -5.89
C TRP A 96 -6.87 -10.14 -5.30
N PHE A 97 -7.08 -8.82 -5.35
CA PHE A 97 -6.19 -7.82 -4.76
C PHE A 97 -7.00 -6.95 -3.79
N PRO A 98 -6.41 -6.55 -2.66
CA PRO A 98 -7.04 -5.59 -1.77
C PRO A 98 -7.19 -4.25 -2.48
N THR A 99 -8.36 -3.63 -2.33
CA THR A 99 -8.61 -2.27 -2.80
C THR A 99 -8.59 -1.31 -1.62
N PHE A 100 -7.83 -0.23 -1.73
CA PHE A 100 -7.71 0.77 -0.69
C PHE A 100 -8.49 2.03 -1.02
N LYS A 101 -8.96 2.71 0.03
CA LYS A 101 -9.67 3.98 -0.06
C LYS A 101 -8.76 5.11 0.43
N CYS A 102 -8.75 6.22 -0.29
CA CYS A 102 -8.04 7.43 0.14
C CYS A 102 -8.60 7.88 1.48
N GLY A 103 -7.72 8.16 2.44
CA GLY A 103 -8.12 8.61 3.77
C GLY A 103 -8.93 9.91 3.76
N LYS A 104 -8.77 10.74 2.72
CA LYS A 104 -9.41 12.05 2.60
C LYS A 104 -10.70 12.05 1.80
N CYS A 105 -10.65 11.66 0.53
CA CYS A 105 -11.80 11.75 -0.38
C CYS A 105 -12.54 10.43 -0.60
N GLN A 106 -12.10 9.34 0.02
CA GLN A 106 -12.70 8.01 -0.11
C GLN A 106 -12.72 7.45 -1.55
N SER A 107 -12.02 8.07 -2.51
CA SER A 107 -11.82 7.47 -3.83
C SER A 107 -10.93 6.23 -3.73
N HIS A 108 -10.99 5.34 -4.71
CA HIS A 108 -10.06 4.22 -4.78
C HIS A 108 -8.63 4.72 -5.01
N LEU A 109 -7.70 4.19 -4.23
CA LEU A 109 -6.28 4.36 -4.46
C LEU A 109 -5.83 3.40 -5.56
N VAL A 110 -4.91 3.87 -6.40
CA VAL A 110 -4.34 3.10 -7.50
C VAL A 110 -2.89 2.75 -7.16
N PRO A 111 -2.47 1.49 -7.24
CA PRO A 111 -1.08 1.10 -6.97
C PRO A 111 -0.14 1.76 -7.98
N ILE A 112 0.98 2.30 -7.51
CA ILE A 112 2.07 2.75 -8.37
C ILE A 112 2.93 1.52 -8.63
N THR A 113 2.85 0.98 -9.85
CA THR A 113 3.49 -0.31 -10.14
C THR A 113 4.88 -0.19 -10.72
N GLY A 114 5.25 0.99 -11.27
CA GLY A 114 6.55 1.21 -11.93
C GLY A 114 6.79 0.37 -13.18
N ASN A 115 5.91 -0.59 -13.49
CA ASN A 115 6.02 -1.58 -14.57
C ASN A 115 5.54 -1.04 -15.92
N HIS A 116 5.48 0.28 -16.07
CA HIS A 116 5.08 0.91 -17.31
C HIS A 116 6.30 1.28 -18.16
N PRO A 117 6.28 1.03 -19.48
CA PRO A 117 7.39 1.38 -20.36
C PRO A 117 7.80 2.86 -20.17
N PRO A 118 9.11 3.17 -20.20
CA PRO A 118 9.60 4.55 -20.20
C PRO A 118 8.85 5.40 -21.23
N GLY A 119 8.40 6.59 -20.83
CA GLY A 119 7.70 7.52 -21.72
C GLY A 119 6.23 7.20 -22.01
N SER A 120 5.69 6.09 -21.51
CA SER A 120 4.25 5.80 -21.66
C SER A 120 3.38 6.84 -20.93
N LEU A 121 2.21 7.14 -21.49
CA LEU A 121 1.24 8.07 -20.88
C LEU A 121 0.86 7.66 -19.46
N ARG A 122 0.76 6.35 -19.20
CA ARG A 122 0.48 5.82 -17.87
C ARG A 122 1.61 6.10 -16.89
N ARG A 123 2.87 5.87 -17.29
CA ARG A 123 4.04 6.18 -16.46
C ARG A 123 4.14 7.67 -16.16
N ARG A 124 3.99 8.53 -17.17
CA ARG A 124 4.02 9.99 -16.97
C ARG A 124 2.94 10.46 -16.00
N LYS A 125 1.73 9.91 -16.13
CA LYS A 125 0.60 10.22 -15.24
C LYS A 125 0.81 9.69 -13.82
N GLU A 126 1.40 8.50 -13.67
CA GLU A 126 1.82 7.98 -12.37
C GLU A 126 2.89 8.86 -11.74
N GLU A 127 3.95 9.23 -12.48
CA GLU A 127 5.02 10.12 -12.02
C GLU A 127 4.46 11.47 -11.54
N GLU A 128 3.63 12.12 -12.36
CA GLU A 128 2.95 13.37 -12.01
C GLU A 128 2.03 13.23 -10.78
N CYS A 129 1.26 12.14 -10.69
CA CYS A 129 0.35 11.90 -9.56
C CYS A 129 1.07 11.40 -8.30
N SER A 130 2.32 10.94 -8.42
CA SER A 130 3.15 10.44 -7.32
C SER A 130 4.03 11.51 -6.69
N ARG A 131 4.03 12.73 -7.23
CA ARG A 131 4.92 13.82 -6.82
C ARG A 131 4.67 14.37 -5.42
N TYR A 132 3.46 14.20 -4.90
CA TYR A 132 3.09 14.79 -3.61
C TYR A 132 2.67 13.74 -2.60
N ILE A 133 3.20 13.88 -1.39
CA ILE A 133 2.63 13.26 -0.20
C ILE A 133 1.90 14.34 0.59
N ARG A 134 0.90 13.93 1.36
CA ARG A 134 0.17 14.86 2.23
C ARG A 134 0.67 14.73 3.64
N CYS A 135 0.98 15.85 4.28
CA CYS A 135 1.23 15.88 5.71
C CYS A 135 -0.01 15.41 6.47
N THR A 136 0.14 14.37 7.28
CA THR A 136 -0.93 13.81 8.11
C THR A 136 -1.34 14.76 9.25
N HIS A 137 -0.46 15.69 9.64
CA HIS A 137 -0.71 16.65 10.71
C HIS A 137 -1.45 17.90 10.25
N CYS A 138 -0.95 18.61 9.24
CA CYS A 138 -1.54 19.88 8.79
C CYS A 138 -2.26 19.79 7.44
N GLY A 139 -2.14 18.67 6.73
CA GLY A 139 -2.77 18.48 5.42
C GLY A 139 -2.06 19.14 4.24
N GLU A 140 -0.93 19.81 4.45
CA GLU A 140 -0.11 20.44 3.39
C GLU A 140 0.51 19.40 2.45
N LEU A 141 0.73 19.77 1.19
CA LEU A 141 1.37 18.89 0.21
C LEU A 141 2.89 19.08 0.25
N ILE A 142 3.61 17.95 0.33
CA ILE A 142 5.07 17.91 0.33
C ILE A 142 5.51 17.34 -1.03
N ASP A 143 6.34 18.09 -1.76
CA ASP A 143 6.91 17.68 -3.04
C ASP A 143 8.08 16.72 -2.80
N ILE A 144 7.90 15.44 -3.14
CA ILE A 144 8.90 14.39 -2.86
C ILE A 144 10.01 14.31 -3.91
N GLN A 145 10.03 15.20 -4.91
CA GLN A 145 11.08 15.26 -5.94
C GLN A 145 12.09 16.40 -5.73
N LYS A 146 12.01 17.13 -4.62
CA LYS A 146 12.87 18.28 -4.28
C LYS A 146 13.95 17.97 -3.24
N GLU A 147 14.51 16.77 -3.26
CA GLU A 147 15.76 16.47 -2.52
C GLU A 147 17.00 16.89 -3.33
#